data_AF-A0A5S9MGG9-F1
#
_entry.id   AF-A0A5S9MGG9-F1
#
_cell.length_a   1.000
_cell.length_b   1.000
_cell.length_c   1.000
_cell.angle_alpha   90.00
_cell.angle_beta   90.00
_cell.angle_gamma   90.00
#
_symmetry.space_group_name_H-M   'P 1'
#
loop_
_entity.id
_entity.type
_entity.pdbx_description
1 polymer ?
#
loop_
_entity_poly.entity_id
_entity_poly.type
_entity_poly.pdbx_seq_one_letter_code
_entity_poly.pdbx_strand_id
1 'polypeptide(L)'
;MQNSTGSSPQSATVGKLIKVKLITITEFVLQKDALGIVHVTGAIAGGTLGDVPAFTLPEGCEPPFPLYNVGIASSTGGFKGPQFSRQYIATDGRFCIQDTTSNTEFIVVNCVFKAKEG
;
A
#
# COMPACT_ATOMS: atom_id res chain seq x y z
N MET A 1 -21.59 30.71 20.51
CA MET A 1 -21.96 29.54 19.68
C MET A 1 -20.91 29.41 18.59
N GLN A 2 -19.96 28.47 18.74
CA GLN A 2 -18.95 28.19 17.73
C GLN A 2 -19.47 27.05 16.84
N ASN A 3 -19.62 27.30 15.55
CA ASN A 3 -20.00 26.28 14.56
C ASN A 3 -18.78 25.38 14.30
N SER A 4 -18.86 24.12 14.75
CA SER A 4 -17.97 23.05 14.34
C SER A 4 -18.43 22.51 12.98
N THR A 5 -17.77 22.93 11.90
CA THR A 5 -17.90 22.24 10.61
C THR A 5 -17.10 20.95 10.69
N GLY A 6 -17.77 19.86 11.07
CA GLY A 6 -17.23 18.51 10.93
C GLY A 6 -17.00 18.21 9.46
N SER A 7 -15.75 18.22 9.03
CA SER A 7 -15.34 17.67 7.74
C SER A 7 -15.58 16.16 7.79
N SER A 8 -16.58 15.69 7.04
CA SER A 8 -16.81 14.27 6.82
C SER A 8 -15.53 13.63 6.28
N PRO A 9 -15.12 12.44 6.74
CA PRO A 9 -14.03 11.72 6.08
C PRO A 9 -14.45 11.46 4.63
N GLN A 10 -13.67 11.93 3.66
CA GLN A 10 -13.83 11.51 2.27
C GLN A 10 -13.50 10.02 2.21
N SER A 11 -14.54 9.18 2.26
CA SER A 11 -14.43 7.77 1.90
C SER A 11 -14.20 7.70 0.39
N ALA A 12 -12.95 7.48 0.00
CA ALA A 12 -12.63 7.14 -1.37
C ALA A 12 -13.21 5.75 -1.68
N THR A 13 -13.88 5.67 -2.83
CA THR A 13 -14.60 4.51 -3.35
C THR A 13 -13.76 3.23 -3.37
N VAL A 14 -14.40 2.10 -3.04
CA VAL A 14 -13.88 0.74 -3.27
C VAL A 14 -13.46 0.60 -4.74
N GLY A 15 -12.15 0.54 -4.99
CA GLY A 15 -11.61 0.28 -6.32
C GLY A 15 -12.10 -1.06 -6.84
N LYS A 16 -12.81 -1.05 -7.97
CA LYS A 16 -13.29 -2.26 -8.64
C LYS A 16 -12.14 -2.96 -9.34
N LEU A 17 -12.09 -4.29 -9.18
CA LEU A 17 -11.22 -5.27 -9.84
C LEU A 17 -10.77 -4.85 -11.26
N ILE A 18 -9.53 -4.37 -11.42
CA ILE A 18 -8.87 -4.31 -12.73
C ILE A 18 -8.05 -5.59 -12.86
N LYS A 19 -8.60 -6.60 -13.57
CA LYS A 19 -7.85 -7.79 -13.97
C LYS A 19 -6.76 -7.36 -14.97
N VAL A 20 -5.54 -7.14 -14.50
CA VAL A 20 -4.33 -7.23 -15.32
C VAL A 20 -3.59 -8.49 -14.89
N LYS A 21 -3.28 -9.32 -15.87
CA LYS A 21 -2.75 -10.68 -15.77
C LYS A 21 -1.36 -10.70 -15.10
N LEU A 22 -1.28 -10.64 -13.76
CA LEU A 22 -0.38 -11.39 -12.86
C LEU A 22 -0.44 -10.95 -11.38
N ILE A 23 -1.29 -9.98 -11.01
CA ILE A 23 -1.46 -9.54 -9.61
C ILE A 23 -2.93 -9.69 -9.25
N THR A 24 -3.25 -10.50 -8.24
CA THR A 24 -4.57 -10.47 -7.60
C THR A 24 -4.40 -9.68 -6.30
N ILE A 25 -4.80 -8.40 -6.32
CA ILE A 25 -5.00 -7.63 -5.09
C ILE A 25 -6.28 -8.16 -4.46
N THR A 26 -6.17 -8.86 -3.33
CA THR A 26 -7.31 -9.56 -2.75
C THR A 26 -8.20 -8.59 -1.98
N GLU A 27 -7.62 -7.70 -1.16
CA GLU A 27 -8.30 -6.60 -0.46
C GLU A 27 -7.27 -5.50 -0.12
N PHE A 28 -7.55 -4.25 -0.49
CA PHE A 28 -6.68 -3.12 -0.18
C PHE A 28 -7.49 -1.87 0.11
N VAL A 29 -7.18 -1.22 1.23
CA VAL A 29 -7.83 -0.01 1.68
C VAL A 29 -6.77 1.09 1.75
N LEU A 30 -7.03 2.17 1.03
CA LEU A 30 -6.28 3.40 1.14
C LEU A 30 -7.22 4.49 1.64
N GLN A 31 -6.80 5.17 2.71
CA GLN A 31 -7.54 6.29 3.28
C GLN A 31 -6.58 7.44 3.52
N LYS A 32 -7.02 8.66 3.17
CA LYS A 32 -6.32 9.89 3.53
C LYS A 32 -7.21 10.70 4.46
N ASP A 33 -6.71 11.06 5.63
CA ASP A 33 -7.46 11.91 6.56
C ASP A 33 -7.34 13.40 6.22
N ALA A 34 -8.07 14.24 6.94
CA ALA A 34 -8.06 15.70 6.76
C ALA A 34 -6.69 16.35 7.09
N LEU A 35 -5.84 15.65 7.85
CA LEU A 35 -4.47 16.06 8.13
C LEU A 35 -3.50 15.57 7.05
N GLY A 36 -3.97 14.89 6.02
CA GLY A 36 -3.15 14.34 4.96
C GLY A 36 -2.33 13.11 5.37
N ILE A 37 -2.72 12.42 6.44
CA ILE A 37 -2.15 11.13 6.80
C ILE A 37 -2.81 10.05 5.93
N VAL A 38 -1.97 9.32 5.20
CA VAL A 38 -2.36 8.22 4.33
C VAL A 38 -2.16 6.92 5.10
N HIS A 39 -3.24 6.17 5.26
CA HIS A 39 -3.26 4.80 5.77
C HIS A 39 -3.43 3.84 4.61
N VAL A 40 -2.57 2.84 4.59
CA VAL A 40 -2.49 1.87 3.50
C VAL A 40 -2.45 0.48 4.11
N THR A 41 -3.54 -0.27 3.96
CA THR A 41 -3.68 -1.61 4.54
C THR A 41 -4.21 -2.61 3.52
N GLY A 42 -3.68 -3.83 3.54
CA GLY A 42 -4.16 -4.90 2.67
C GLY A 42 -3.15 -6.02 2.49
N ALA A 43 -3.40 -6.83 1.46
CA ALA A 43 -2.49 -7.90 1.08
C ALA A 43 -2.36 -7.99 -0.45
N ILE A 44 -1.15 -8.29 -0.90
CA ILE A 44 -0.81 -8.48 -2.32
C ILE A 44 -0.47 -9.95 -2.52
N ALA A 45 -1.16 -10.62 -3.44
CA ALA A 45 -0.84 -11.99 -3.86
C ALA A 45 -0.36 -12.01 -5.32
N GLY A 46 0.83 -12.57 -5.54
CA GLY A 46 1.49 -12.60 -6.85
C GLY A 46 2.06 -11.24 -7.30
N GLY A 47 2.66 -11.22 -8.50
CA GLY A 47 3.24 -10.01 -9.11
C GLY A 47 4.72 -10.13 -9.47
N THR A 48 5.30 -8.98 -9.84
CA THR A 48 6.71 -8.85 -10.21
C THR A 48 7.45 -8.08 -9.13
N LEU A 49 8.62 -8.60 -8.73
CA LEU A 49 9.52 -7.93 -7.80
C LEU A 49 10.41 -6.91 -8.54
N GLY A 50 10.89 -5.91 -7.80
CA GLY A 50 11.81 -4.89 -8.28
C GLY A 50 11.15 -3.51 -8.39
N ASP A 51 11.71 -2.64 -9.22
CA ASP A 51 11.23 -1.27 -9.41
C ASP A 51 10.03 -1.19 -10.39
N VAL A 52 9.14 -2.18 -10.30
CA VAL A 52 7.89 -2.25 -11.05
C VAL A 52 6.74 -1.99 -10.07
N PRO A 53 5.79 -1.09 -10.39
CA PRO A 53 4.69 -0.80 -9.47
C PRO A 53 3.79 -2.03 -9.31
N ALA A 54 3.62 -2.46 -8.05
CA ALA A 54 2.57 -3.41 -7.67
C ALA A 54 1.19 -2.73 -7.72
N PHE A 55 1.14 -1.45 -7.33
CA PHE A 55 0.02 -0.54 -7.56
C PHE A 55 0.51 0.91 -7.49
N THR A 56 -0.39 1.85 -7.79
CA THR A 56 -0.13 3.30 -7.72
C THR A 56 -1.13 3.94 -6.76
N LEU A 57 -0.63 4.82 -5.90
CA LEU A 57 -1.45 5.61 -4.99
C LEU A 57 -2.34 6.59 -5.80
N PRO A 58 -3.57 6.88 -5.35
CA PRO A 58 -4.38 7.93 -5.94
C PRO A 58 -3.68 9.29 -5.87
N GLU A 59 -4.05 10.18 -6.78
CA GLU A 59 -3.57 11.56 -6.80
C GLU A 59 -3.83 12.24 -5.44
N GLY A 60 -2.82 12.98 -4.95
CA GLY A 60 -2.85 13.64 -3.66
C GLY A 60 -2.52 12.74 -2.47
N CYS A 61 -2.25 11.45 -2.68
CA CYS A 61 -1.83 10.51 -1.63
C CYS A 61 -0.35 10.15 -1.70
N GLU A 62 0.42 10.74 -2.62
CA GLU A 62 1.83 10.45 -2.81
C GLU A 62 2.67 11.03 -1.66
N PRO A 63 3.75 10.36 -1.24
CA PRO A 63 4.59 10.86 -0.15
C PRO A 63 5.49 12.02 -0.61
N PRO A 64 5.91 12.91 0.31
CA PRO A 64 6.80 14.05 -0.01
C PRO A 64 8.24 13.63 -0.32
N PHE A 65 8.65 12.44 0.09
CA PHE A 65 9.95 11.84 -0.18
C PHE A 65 9.79 10.32 -0.33
N PRO A 66 10.73 9.62 -0.99
CA PRO A 66 10.63 8.17 -1.15
C PRO A 66 10.66 7.45 0.20
N LEU A 67 9.80 6.46 0.37
CA LEU A 67 9.66 5.69 1.61
C LEU A 67 10.08 4.24 1.40
N TYR A 68 10.71 3.66 2.42
CA TYR A 68 11.02 2.24 2.49
C TYR A 68 10.33 1.63 3.70
N ASN A 69 9.66 0.49 3.51
CA ASN A 69 9.05 -0.28 4.59
C ASN A 69 9.50 -1.73 4.53
N VAL A 70 9.49 -2.38 5.70
CA VAL A 70 9.63 -3.83 5.82
C VAL A 70 8.26 -4.39 6.16
N GLY A 71 7.67 -5.13 5.23
CA GLY A 71 6.37 -5.80 5.42
C GLY A 71 6.55 -7.27 5.77
N ILE A 72 5.52 -7.91 6.31
CA ILE A 72 5.49 -9.35 6.56
C ILE A 72 5.07 -10.07 5.28
N ALA A 73 5.79 -11.13 4.91
CA ALA A 73 5.38 -12.08 3.88
C ALA A 73 4.81 -13.34 4.54
N SER A 74 3.78 -13.94 3.93
CA SER A 74 3.07 -15.08 4.50
C SER A 74 3.87 -16.38 4.46
N SER A 75 4.02 -17.03 5.61
CA SER A 75 4.63 -18.37 5.68
C SER A 75 3.58 -19.47 5.58
N THR A 76 3.28 -19.85 4.36
CA THR A 76 2.58 -21.09 4.06
C THR A 76 3.42 -21.87 3.07
N GLY A 77 3.57 -23.18 3.31
CA GLY A 77 4.44 -24.06 2.54
C GLY A 77 5.69 -24.58 3.26
N GLY A 78 5.72 -24.59 4.59
CA GLY A 78 6.74 -25.32 5.37
C GLY A 78 8.08 -24.61 5.54
N PHE A 79 8.20 -23.34 5.14
CA PHE A 79 9.37 -22.52 5.42
C PHE A 79 9.50 -22.25 6.94
N LYS A 80 10.71 -22.47 7.48
CA LYS A 80 11.00 -22.26 8.91
C LYS A 80 11.83 -21.01 9.10
N GLY A 81 11.18 -19.87 9.28
CA GLY A 81 11.83 -18.59 9.61
C GLY A 81 10.92 -17.39 9.41
N PRO A 82 11.28 -16.20 9.96
CA PRO A 82 10.59 -14.95 9.67
C PRO A 82 10.61 -14.69 8.17
N GLN A 83 9.48 -14.22 7.64
CA GLN A 83 9.36 -13.87 6.23
C GLN A 83 9.00 -12.41 6.08
N PHE A 84 9.78 -11.71 5.27
CA PHE A 84 9.68 -10.28 5.11
C PHE A 84 9.75 -9.87 3.65
N SER A 85 9.28 -8.65 3.38
CA SER A 85 9.35 -7.99 2.09
C SER A 85 9.92 -6.60 2.25
N ARG A 86 10.69 -6.16 1.25
CA ARG A 86 11.13 -4.78 1.13
C ARG A 86 10.17 -4.04 0.21
N GLN A 87 9.50 -3.04 0.76
CA GLN A 87 8.49 -2.24 0.08
C GLN A 87 9.05 -0.84 -0.16
N TYR A 88 8.74 -0.27 -1.32
CA TYR A 88 9.19 1.05 -1.73
C TYR A 88 8.01 1.87 -2.23
N ILE A 89 7.93 3.12 -1.75
CA ILE A 89 6.91 4.09 -2.19
C ILE A 89 7.65 5.28 -2.78
N ALA A 90 7.53 5.46 -4.08
CA ALA A 90 8.10 6.60 -4.78
C ALA A 90 7.25 7.87 -4.60
N THR A 91 7.86 9.03 -4.84
CA THR A 91 7.19 10.36 -4.77
C THR A 91 6.16 10.58 -5.88
N ASP A 92 6.18 9.75 -6.92
CA ASP A 92 5.16 9.68 -7.98
C ASP A 92 3.99 8.74 -7.61
N GLY A 93 3.98 8.21 -6.38
CA GLY A 93 2.92 7.35 -5.87
C GLY A 93 3.05 5.87 -6.24
N ARG A 94 4.10 5.44 -6.97
CA ARG A 94 4.31 4.01 -7.23
C ARG A 94 4.67 3.27 -5.93
N PHE A 95 3.90 2.23 -5.62
CA PHE A 95 4.23 1.28 -4.58
C PHE A 95 4.80 0.01 -5.19
N CYS A 96 6.05 -0.32 -4.86
CA CYS A 96 6.79 -1.44 -5.40
C CYS A 96 7.14 -2.44 -4.30
N ILE A 97 7.11 -3.73 -4.62
CA ILE A 97 7.73 -4.77 -3.80
C ILE A 97 9.10 -5.03 -4.42
N GLN A 98 10.15 -4.52 -3.80
CA GLN A 98 11.50 -4.62 -4.36
C GLN A 98 12.12 -6.00 -4.14
N ASP A 99 11.83 -6.62 -3.00
CA ASP A 99 12.37 -7.93 -2.65
C ASP A 99 11.48 -8.64 -1.61
N THR A 100 11.58 -9.96 -1.53
CA THR A 100 10.94 -10.75 -0.47
C THR A 100 11.64 -12.09 -0.24
N THR A 101 11.62 -12.55 1.00
CA THR A 101 12.11 -13.89 1.38
C THR A 101 11.14 -15.02 1.03
N SER A 102 9.92 -14.70 0.59
CA SER A 102 8.88 -15.67 0.22
C SER A 102 7.86 -15.05 -0.72
N ASN A 103 7.54 -15.73 -1.82
CA ASN A 103 6.55 -15.30 -2.80
C ASN A 103 5.35 -16.27 -2.89
N THR A 104 5.18 -17.15 -1.90
CA THR A 104 4.33 -18.33 -2.06
C THR A 104 2.84 -18.06 -1.92
N GLU A 105 2.40 -16.99 -1.23
CA GLU A 105 0.97 -16.66 -1.10
C GLU A 105 0.66 -15.17 -1.08
N PHE A 106 1.03 -14.43 -0.03
CA PHE A 106 0.72 -13.00 0.09
C PHE A 106 1.76 -12.18 0.85
N ILE A 107 1.83 -10.89 0.53
CA ILE A 107 2.61 -9.88 1.24
C ILE A 107 1.64 -8.92 1.91
N VAL A 108 1.77 -8.75 3.22
CA VAL A 108 0.98 -7.78 3.99
C VAL A 108 1.52 -6.38 3.71
N VAL A 109 0.60 -5.48 3.37
CA VAL A 109 0.86 -4.04 3.31
C VAL A 109 0.18 -3.41 4.51
N ASN A 110 0.97 -2.72 5.33
CA ASN A 110 0.47 -1.92 6.43
C ASN A 110 1.45 -0.76 6.63
N CYS A 111 1.14 0.40 6.05
CA CYS A 111 1.95 1.59 6.24
C CYS A 111 1.11 2.84 6.44
N VAL A 112 1.70 3.79 7.17
CA VAL A 112 1.11 5.08 7.49
C VAL A 112 2.15 6.14 7.22
N PHE A 113 1.81 7.16 6.45
CA PHE A 113 2.71 8.26 6.13
C PHE A 113 1.96 9.55 5.82
N LYS A 114 2.65 10.69 5.88
CA LYS A 114 2.11 11.99 5.47
C LYS A 114 2.21 12.13 3.96
N ALA A 115 1.12 12.51 3.29
CA ALA A 115 1.13 12.86 1.86
C ALA A 115 1.90 14.17 1.61
N LYS A 116 2.38 14.36 0.38
CA LYS A 116 2.92 15.64 -0.09
C LYS A 116 1.88 16.74 0.08
N GLU A 117 2.35 17.93 0.43
CA GLU A 117 1.51 19.13 0.38
C GLU A 117 1.29 19.50 -1.08
N GLY A 118 0.04 19.80 -1.43
CA GLY A 118 -0.37 20.22 -2.77
C GLY A 118 -0.22 21.71 -2.97
#